data_AF-A0A1I3MG24-F1
#
_entry.id   AF-A0A1I3MG24-F1
#
_cell.length_a   1.000
_cell.length_b   1.000
_cell.length_c   1.000
_cell.angle_alpha   90.00
_cell.angle_beta   90.00
_cell.angle_gamma   90.00
#
_symmetry.space_group_name_H-M   'P 1'
#
loop_
_entity.id
_entity.type
_entity.pdbx_description
1 polymer ?
#
loop_
_entity_poly.entity_id
_entity_poly.type
_entity_poly.pdbx_seq_one_letter_code
_entity_poly.pdbx_strand_id
1 'polypeptide(L)'
;MSADFFSLQGKDKAALGDKLVNETQFFLRPSQPTYCVMEKNQSEANYIGVIAEYSQLNGKKWRIAFPVPIPEKPSFYEFWRSSPDELNLCVKVTHNGLSVIKECNLSCTAETEENNE
;
A
#
# COMPACT_ATOMS: atom_id res chain seq x y z
N MET A 1 -6.10 -13.77 -5.93
CA MET A 1 -4.74 -13.51 -6.46
C MET A 1 -4.52 -14.24 -7.79
N SER A 2 -5.28 -13.91 -8.84
CA SER A 2 -5.20 -14.62 -10.14
C SER A 2 -5.01 -13.70 -11.34
N ALA A 3 -4.84 -12.39 -11.13
CA ALA A 3 -4.60 -11.44 -12.22
C ALA A 3 -3.12 -11.46 -12.65
N ASP A 4 -2.92 -11.52 -13.96
CA ASP A 4 -1.60 -11.47 -14.61
C ASP A 4 -1.06 -10.04 -14.64
N PHE A 5 0.27 -9.91 -14.60
CA PHE A 5 0.99 -8.62 -14.55
C PHE A 5 0.51 -7.61 -15.61
N PHE A 6 0.37 -8.06 -16.86
CA PHE A 6 -0.06 -7.20 -17.97
C PHE A 6 -1.53 -6.76 -17.89
N SER A 7 -2.35 -7.44 -17.10
CA SER A 7 -3.74 -7.02 -16.87
C SER A 7 -3.82 -5.92 -15.81
N LEU A 8 -2.84 -5.84 -14.92
CA LEU A 8 -2.77 -4.83 -13.86
C LEU A 8 -2.00 -3.57 -14.30
N GLN A 9 -1.21 -3.65 -15.38
CA GLN A 9 -0.50 -2.50 -15.94
C GLN A 9 -1.46 -1.66 -16.80
N GLY A 10 -2.01 -0.59 -16.22
CA GLY A 10 -2.87 0.40 -16.90
C GLY A 10 -4.31 -0.06 -17.18
N LYS A 11 -4.72 -1.18 -16.58
CA LYS A 11 -6.07 -1.77 -16.63
C LYS A 11 -6.48 -2.42 -15.31
N ASP A 12 -5.81 -2.07 -14.22
CA ASP A 12 -6.18 -2.17 -12.81
C ASP A 12 -7.71 -2.20 -12.57
N LYS A 13 -8.45 -1.17 -13.00
CA LYS A 13 -9.93 -1.13 -12.87
C LYS A 13 -10.66 -2.20 -13.70
N ALA A 14 -10.12 -2.60 -14.85
CA ALA A 14 -10.71 -3.65 -15.69
C ALA A 14 -10.35 -5.07 -15.25
N ALA A 15 -9.21 -5.26 -14.57
CA ALA A 15 -8.75 -6.55 -14.07
C ALA A 15 -9.30 -6.89 -12.67
N LEU A 16 -9.51 -5.87 -11.84
CA LEU A 16 -10.04 -6.03 -10.49
C LEU A 16 -11.54 -5.72 -10.41
N GLY A 17 -12.10 -4.97 -11.36
CA GLY A 17 -13.53 -4.62 -11.40
C GLY A 17 -13.97 -3.95 -10.10
N ASP A 18 -15.11 -4.40 -9.57
CA ASP A 18 -15.70 -3.87 -8.33
C ASP A 18 -14.88 -4.19 -7.06
N LYS A 19 -13.76 -4.91 -7.17
CA LYS A 19 -12.88 -5.23 -6.03
C LYS A 19 -11.82 -4.17 -5.77
N LEU A 20 -11.67 -3.19 -6.67
CA LEU A 20 -10.75 -2.06 -6.50
C LEU A 20 -11.49 -0.93 -5.79
N VAL A 21 -11.18 -0.74 -4.50
CA VAL A 21 -11.78 0.32 -3.68
C VAL A 21 -11.09 1.65 -3.93
N ASN A 22 -9.76 1.65 -3.95
CA ASN A 22 -8.94 2.82 -4.27
C ASN A 22 -7.67 2.39 -5.01
N GLU A 23 -7.09 3.32 -5.75
CA GLU A 23 -5.82 3.14 -6.45
C GLU A 23 -4.98 4.41 -6.39
N THR A 24 -3.72 4.23 -6.01
CA THR A 24 -2.72 5.30 -6.02
C THR A 24 -1.47 4.80 -6.73
N GLN A 25 -1.05 5.55 -7.76
CA GLN A 25 0.13 5.26 -8.54
C GLN A 25 1.17 6.36 -8.38
N PHE A 26 2.43 5.97 -8.18
CA PHE A 26 3.56 6.87 -8.11
C PHE A 26 4.80 6.26 -8.74
N PHE A 27 5.75 7.12 -9.11
CA PHE A 27 7.01 6.71 -9.72
C PHE A 27 8.17 6.92 -8.75
N LEU A 28 8.91 5.85 -8.46
CA LEU A 28 10.15 5.93 -7.69
C LEU A 28 11.29 6.39 -8.60
N ARG A 29 11.92 7.52 -8.24
CA ARG A 29 13.09 8.04 -8.93
C ARG A 29 14.36 7.67 -8.17
N PRO A 30 15.48 7.33 -8.83
CA PRO A 30 16.74 7.06 -8.12
C PRO A 30 17.23 8.21 -7.23
N SER A 31 16.87 9.45 -7.56
CA SER A 31 17.18 10.65 -6.78
C SER A 31 16.34 10.80 -5.51
N GLN A 32 15.20 10.11 -5.43
CA GLN A 32 14.28 10.12 -4.29
C GLN A 32 14.05 8.68 -3.82
N PRO A 33 14.93 8.15 -2.96
CA PRO A 33 14.90 6.74 -2.57
C PRO A 33 13.71 6.38 -1.68
N THR A 34 12.97 7.37 -1.18
CA THR A 34 11.87 7.20 -0.25
C THR A 34 10.64 7.92 -0.74
N TYR A 35 9.51 7.24 -0.68
CA TYR A 35 8.20 7.81 -0.97
C TYR A 35 7.23 7.40 0.14
N CYS A 36 6.45 8.35 0.62
CA CYS A 36 5.51 8.16 1.72
C CYS A 36 4.11 8.36 1.18
N VAL A 37 3.25 7.36 1.36
CA VAL A 37 1.84 7.43 1.00
C VAL A 37 1.05 7.30 2.28
N MET A 38 0.24 8.31 2.58
CA MET A 38 -0.73 8.28 3.65
C MET A 38 -2.12 8.31 3.03
N GLU A 39 -2.86 7.24 3.22
CA GLU A 39 -4.24 7.14 2.77
C GLU A 39 -5.16 6.89 3.95
N LYS A 40 -6.36 7.46 3.88
CA LYS A 40 -7.42 7.14 4.82
C LYS A 40 -7.87 5.71 4.57
N ASN A 41 -7.93 4.91 5.63
CA ASN A 41 -8.47 3.57 5.56
C ASN A 41 -9.93 3.62 5.06
N GLN A 42 -10.24 2.86 4.01
CA GLN A 42 -11.58 2.74 3.46
C GLN A 42 -12.27 1.55 4.14
N SER A 43 -13.47 1.75 4.68
CA SER A 43 -14.16 0.69 5.45
C SER A 43 -14.49 -0.56 4.62
N GLU A 44 -14.54 -0.45 3.29
CA GLU A 44 -14.74 -1.60 2.39
C GLU A 44 -13.44 -2.33 2.01
N ALA A 45 -12.27 -1.76 2.33
CA ALA A 45 -10.97 -2.31 1.96
C ALA A 45 -10.52 -3.39 2.96
N ASN A 46 -10.38 -4.62 2.47
CA ASN A 46 -9.91 -5.77 3.25
C ASN A 46 -8.42 -6.07 3.03
N TYR A 47 -7.86 -5.58 1.92
CA TYR A 47 -6.48 -5.85 1.52
C TYR A 47 -5.87 -4.61 0.86
N ILE A 48 -4.60 -4.35 1.17
CA ILE A 48 -3.75 -3.40 0.45
C ILE A 48 -2.81 -4.20 -0.44
N GLY A 49 -2.91 -4.02 -1.76
CA GLY A 49 -2.00 -4.60 -2.73
C GLY A 49 -0.94 -3.58 -3.15
N VAL A 50 0.34 -3.97 -3.11
CA VAL A 50 1.44 -3.19 -3.65
C VAL A 50 2.02 -3.94 -4.85
N ILE A 51 2.10 -3.26 -5.98
CA ILE A 51 2.63 -3.78 -7.24
C ILE A 51 3.80 -2.89 -7.66
N ALA A 52 4.89 -3.51 -8.10
CA ALA A 52 6.00 -2.80 -8.72
C ALA A 52 6.23 -3.30 -10.14
N GLU A 53 6.19 -2.35 -11.08
CA GLU A 53 6.37 -2.60 -12.50
C GLU A 53 7.85 -2.70 -12.87
N TYR A 54 8.48 -3.83 -12.52
CA TYR A 54 9.84 -4.10 -12.94
C TYR A 54 9.93 -4.35 -14.44
N SER A 55 10.99 -3.85 -15.09
CA SER A 55 11.29 -4.14 -16.49
C SER A 55 11.51 -5.64 -16.76
N GLN A 56 12.01 -6.39 -15.77
CA GLN A 56 12.20 -7.83 -15.82
C GLN A 56 11.59 -8.50 -14.59
N LEU A 57 10.57 -9.33 -14.81
CA LEU A 57 9.86 -10.03 -13.72
C LEU A 57 10.49 -11.36 -13.33
N ASN A 58 11.38 -11.90 -14.16
CA ASN A 58 11.89 -13.26 -13.98
C ASN A 58 12.66 -13.38 -12.65
N GLY A 59 12.16 -14.22 -11.75
CA GLY A 59 12.72 -14.46 -10.41
C GLY A 59 12.49 -13.33 -9.39
N LYS A 60 11.76 -12.26 -9.71
CA LYS A 60 11.53 -11.13 -8.79
C LYS A 60 10.13 -11.15 -8.22
N LYS A 61 9.99 -10.81 -6.93
CA LYS A 61 8.69 -10.55 -6.30
C LYS A 61 8.18 -9.18 -6.72
N TRP A 62 7.22 -9.13 -7.63
CA TRP A 62 6.68 -7.88 -8.17
C TRP A 62 5.33 -7.47 -7.52
N ARG A 63 4.75 -8.32 -6.68
CA ARG A 63 3.50 -8.04 -5.94
C ARG A 63 3.58 -8.51 -4.49
N ILE A 64 2.97 -7.73 -3.59
CA ILE A 64 2.73 -8.08 -2.19
C ILE A 64 1.31 -7.65 -1.84
N ALA A 65 0.62 -8.40 -0.99
CA ALA A 65 -0.66 -8.01 -0.44
C ALA A 65 -0.64 -8.11 1.09
N PHE A 66 -1.26 -7.13 1.73
CA PHE A 66 -1.37 -7.03 3.17
C PHE A 66 -2.84 -7.07 3.57
N PRO A 67 -3.25 -7.87 4.57
CA PRO A 67 -4.58 -7.74 5.13
C PRO A 67 -4.69 -6.41 5.87
N VAL A 68 -5.77 -5.67 5.64
CA VAL A 68 -6.11 -4.50 6.45
C VAL A 68 -6.69 -5.03 7.77
N PRO A 69 -6.20 -4.58 8.93
CA PRO A 69 -6.81 -4.95 10.19
C PRO A 69 -8.23 -4.35 10.22
N ILE A 70 -9.22 -5.23 10.26
CA ILE A 70 -10.60 -4.81 10.48
C ILE A 70 -10.68 -4.37 11.94
N PRO A 71 -11.11 -3.15 12.25
CA PRO A 71 -11.26 -2.73 13.64
C PRO A 71 -12.28 -3.66 14.30
N GLU A 72 -11.80 -4.53 15.19
CA GLU A 72 -12.69 -5.36 15.99
C GLU A 72 -13.55 -4.42 16.82
N LYS A 73 -14.88 -4.62 16.78
CA LYS A 73 -15.77 -3.85 17.66
C LYS A 73 -15.32 -4.13 19.09
N PRO A 74 -14.82 -3.12 19.83
CA PRO A 74 -14.40 -3.35 21.20
C PRO A 74 -15.61 -3.91 21.93
N SER A 75 -15.41 -5.04 22.61
CA SER A 75 -16.45 -5.55 23.50
C SER A 75 -16.80 -4.46 24.50
N PHE A 76 -18.02 -4.44 25.03
CA PHE A 76 -18.53 -3.35 25.88
C PHE A 76 -17.66 -3.01 27.11
N TYR A 77 -16.76 -3.92 27.51
CA TYR A 77 -15.79 -3.76 28.60
C TYR A 77 -14.40 -3.25 28.16
N GLU A 78 -14.12 -3.15 26.85
CA GLU A 78 -12.81 -2.77 26.29
C GLU A 78 -12.70 -1.28 25.91
N PHE A 79 -13.53 -0.42 26.51
CA PHE A 79 -13.58 1.01 26.20
C PHE A 79 -12.28 1.78 26.49
N TRP A 80 -11.33 1.18 27.24
CA TRP A 80 -10.00 1.74 27.51
C TRP A 80 -8.94 1.36 26.44
N ARG A 81 -9.27 0.50 25.48
CA ARG A 81 -8.31 0.00 24.49
C ARG A 81 -8.14 1.03 23.38
N SER A 82 -7.08 1.84 23.48
CA SER A 82 -6.61 2.67 22.36
C SER A 82 -6.10 1.73 21.28
N SER A 83 -6.93 1.46 20.26
CA SER A 83 -6.50 0.69 19.10
C SER A 83 -5.66 1.63 18.23
N PRO A 84 -4.46 1.22 17.79
CA PRO A 84 -3.76 2.00 16.78
C PRO A 84 -4.56 1.90 15.48
N ASP A 85 -5.31 2.96 15.17
CA ASP A 85 -6.11 3.08 13.95
C ASP A 85 -5.24 3.21 12.68
N GLU A 86 -3.92 3.22 12.85
CA GLU A 86 -2.94 3.44 11.79
C GLU A 86 -2.16 2.16 11.45
N LEU A 87 -2.29 1.71 10.21
CA LEU A 87 -1.49 0.62 9.67
C LEU A 87 -0.25 1.19 8.97
N ASN A 88 0.90 1.06 9.64
CA ASN A 88 2.19 1.47 9.08
C ASN A 88 2.85 0.30 8.34
N LEU A 89 3.05 0.44 7.02
CA LEU A 89 3.68 -0.56 6.18
C LEU A 89 4.93 -0.01 5.49
N CYS A 90 6.04 -0.75 5.59
CA CYS A 90 7.30 -0.38 4.97
C CYS A 90 7.67 -1.41 3.90
N VAL A 91 7.69 -0.97 2.64
CA VAL A 91 8.03 -1.81 1.49
C VAL A 91 9.34 -1.33 0.88
N LYS A 92 10.34 -2.20 0.89
CA LYS A 92 11.63 -1.98 0.23
C LYS A 92 11.56 -2.48 -1.20
N VAL A 93 11.76 -1.56 -2.14
CA VAL A 93 11.88 -1.87 -3.57
C VAL A 93 13.35 -2.06 -3.90
N THR A 94 13.73 -3.26 -4.34
CA THR A 94 15.13 -3.57 -4.71
C THR A 94 15.20 -4.13 -6.13
N HIS A 95 16.42 -4.25 -6.67
CA HIS A 95 16.63 -4.94 -7.94
C HIS A 95 16.21 -6.42 -7.90
N ASN A 96 16.05 -7.03 -6.72
CA ASN A 96 15.61 -8.43 -6.56
C ASN A 96 14.09 -8.58 -6.37
N GLY A 97 13.36 -7.47 -6.29
CA GLY A 97 11.93 -7.46 -6.02
C GLY A 97 11.57 -6.67 -4.76
N LEU A 98 10.29 -6.74 -4.44
CA LEU A 98 9.66 -6.17 -3.27
C LEU A 98 9.92 -7.02 -2.04
N SER A 99 10.24 -6.35 -0.93
CA SER A 99 10.42 -6.96 0.39
C SER A 99 9.77 -6.09 1.46
N VAL A 100 9.07 -6.73 2.40
CA VAL A 100 8.51 -6.04 3.58
C VAL A 100 9.61 -5.87 4.62
N ILE A 101 9.75 -4.67 5.16
CA ILE A 101 10.66 -4.39 6.29
C ILE A 101 9.82 -3.92 7.49
N LYS A 102 10.32 -4.17 8.70
CA LYS A 102 9.60 -3.80 9.93
C LYS A 102 9.69 -2.31 10.26
N GLU A 103 10.80 -1.69 9.89
CA GLU A 103 11.10 -0.30 10.26
C GLU A 103 11.46 0.48 9.00
N CYS A 104 10.71 1.56 8.75
CA CYS A 104 11.11 2.59 7.81
C CYS A 104 12.11 3.48 8.53
N ASN A 105 13.38 3.51 8.09
CA ASN A 105 14.38 4.43 8.64
C ASN A 105 14.13 5.90 8.26
N LEU A 106 12.92 6.26 7.82
CA LEU A 106 12.56 7.60 7.39
C LEU A 106 11.25 8.02 8.06
N SER A 107 11.30 9.16 8.73
CA SER A 107 10.12 9.88 9.17
C SER A 107 9.39 10.40 7.95
N CYS A 108 8.28 9.75 7.59
CA CYS A 108 7.33 10.30 6.64
C CYS A 108 6.75 11.57 7.26
N THR A 109 7.33 12.73 6.95
CA THR A 109 6.68 14.01 7.23
C THR A 109 5.53 14.12 6.25
N ALA A 110 4.32 14.27 6.78
CA ALA A 110 3.14 14.65 6.03
C ALA A 110 3.45 15.93 5.24
N GLU A 111 3.81 15.81 3.97
CA GLU A 111 3.76 16.94 3.05
C GLU A 111 2.27 17.23 2.86
N THR A 112 1.77 18.12 3.70
CA THR A 112 0.48 18.77 3.52
C THR A 112 0.63 19.61 2.27
N GLU A 113 0.13 19.14 1.12
CA GLU A 113 -0.13 20.01 -0.02
C GLU A 113 -1.20 21.03 0.41
N GLU A 114 -0.74 22.15 0.95
CA GLU A 114 -1.50 23.40 1.03
C GLU A 114 -1.87 23.79 -0.40
N ASN A 115 -3.10 23.45 -0.78
CA ASN A 115 -3.75 24.00 -1.96
C ASN A 115 -3.90 25.51 -1.76
N ASN A 116 -3.02 26.27 -2.40
CA ASN A 116 -3.16 27.72 -2.55
C ASN A 116 -4.27 28.01 -3.58
N GLU A 117 -5.36 28.57 -3.04
CA GLU A 117 -6.25 29.63 -3.57
C GLU A 117 -6.82 29.53 -5.00
#